data_AF-M2QG47-F1
#
_entry.id   AF-M2QG47-F1
#
_cell.length_a   1.000
_cell.length_b   1.000
_cell.length_c   1.000
_cell.angle_alpha   90.00
_cell.angle_beta   90.00
_cell.angle_gamma   90.00
#
_symmetry.space_group_name_H-M   'P 1'
#
loop_
_entity.id
_entity.type
_entity.pdbx_description
1 polymer ?
#
loop_
_entity_poly.entity_id
_entity_poly.type
_entity_poly.pdbx_seq_one_letter_code
_entity_poly.pdbx_strand_id
1 'polypeptide(L)'
;MPGEDPRLLRDSEAYCFGVDGGTACFADASVTEWIASLWRDDEAPPRQTQVAGVRMSDAEDQESGANVIAFSSGWGDGCYPVWIGRTDGGSVACFVADMRLSD
;
A
#
# COMPACT_ATOMS: atom_id res chain seq x y z
N MET A 1 -13.48 -7.84 0.19
CA MET A 1 -14.29 -6.65 0.55
C MET A 1 -15.76 -6.89 0.21
N PRO A 2 -16.71 -6.09 0.70
CA PRO A 2 -18.09 -6.16 0.20
C PRO A 2 -18.10 -6.05 -1.33
N GLY A 3 -18.66 -7.05 -2.02
CA GLY A 3 -18.69 -7.11 -3.48
C GLY A 3 -17.51 -7.82 -4.15
N GLU A 4 -16.45 -8.17 -3.41
CA GLU A 4 -15.39 -9.05 -3.92
C GLU A 4 -15.77 -10.51 -3.64
N ASP A 5 -15.92 -11.29 -4.70
CA ASP A 5 -16.20 -12.72 -4.64
C ASP A 5 -15.08 -13.46 -5.38
N PRO A 6 -14.19 -14.16 -4.66
CA PRO A 6 -13.08 -14.90 -5.28
C PRO A 6 -13.52 -15.90 -6.34
N ARG A 7 -14.79 -16.35 -6.33
CA ARG A 7 -15.34 -17.27 -7.34
C ARG A 7 -15.57 -16.61 -8.70
N LEU A 8 -15.53 -15.29 -8.77
CA LEU A 8 -15.64 -14.52 -10.00
C LEU A 8 -14.30 -14.33 -10.70
N LEU A 9 -13.19 -14.64 -10.02
CA LEU A 9 -11.85 -14.56 -10.60
C LEU A 9 -11.60 -15.78 -11.51
N ARG A 10 -11.09 -15.52 -12.71
CA ARG A 10 -10.57 -16.56 -13.61
C ARG A 10 -9.18 -17.00 -13.15
N ASP A 11 -8.66 -18.04 -13.78
CA ASP A 11 -7.26 -18.45 -13.61
C ASP A 11 -6.33 -17.25 -13.82
N SER A 12 -5.42 -17.02 -12.87
CA SER A 12 -4.46 -15.91 -12.84
C SER A 12 -5.05 -14.51 -12.63
N GLU A 13 -6.32 -14.37 -12.28
CA GLU A 13 -6.92 -13.09 -11.86
C GLU A 13 -6.84 -12.91 -10.34
N ALA A 14 -6.73 -11.65 -9.92
CA ALA A 14 -6.75 -11.26 -8.51
C ALA A 14 -7.41 -9.89 -8.35
N TYR A 15 -8.01 -9.67 -7.18
CA TYR A 15 -8.30 -8.31 -6.75
C TYR A 15 -6.99 -7.61 -6.43
N CYS A 16 -6.79 -6.43 -7.00
CA CYS A 16 -5.52 -5.72 -6.97
C CYS A 16 -5.72 -4.21 -6.89
N PHE A 17 -4.66 -3.51 -6.49
CA PHE A 17 -4.55 -2.08 -6.73
C PHE A 17 -3.68 -1.83 -7.97
N GLY A 18 -4.03 -0.77 -8.69
CA GLY A 18 -3.26 -0.30 -9.84
C GLY A 18 -2.10 0.61 -9.40
N VAL A 19 -1.00 0.55 -10.12
CA VAL A 19 0.12 1.49 -10.02
C VAL A 19 0.43 2.01 -11.42
N ASP A 20 0.51 3.33 -11.57
CA ASP A 20 0.84 4.02 -12.84
C ASP A 20 2.07 4.94 -12.70
N GLY A 21 2.79 4.85 -11.58
CA GLY A 21 3.94 5.71 -11.25
C GLY A 21 5.05 5.04 -10.45
N GLY A 22 5.11 3.69 -10.50
CA GLY A 22 6.13 2.90 -9.81
C GLY A 22 6.16 3.01 -8.27
N THR A 23 5.13 3.60 -7.65
CA THR A 23 5.03 3.82 -6.20
C THR A 23 3.72 3.28 -5.67
N ALA A 24 3.81 2.45 -4.64
CA ALA A 24 2.68 1.95 -3.85
C ALA A 24 2.75 2.51 -2.43
N CYS A 25 1.64 2.50 -1.69
CA CYS A 25 1.65 2.87 -0.28
C CYS A 25 0.62 2.11 0.56
N PHE A 26 0.90 2.03 1.86
CA PHE A 26 -0.08 1.68 2.88
C PHE A 26 -0.42 2.94 3.68
N ALA A 27 -1.72 3.23 3.78
CA ALA A 27 -2.28 4.32 4.56
C ALA A 27 -3.73 4.01 4.94
N ASP A 28 -4.22 4.67 5.98
CA ASP A 28 -5.64 4.70 6.28
C ASP A 28 -6.37 5.63 5.31
N ALA A 29 -7.58 5.25 4.88
CA ALA A 29 -8.36 6.09 3.97
C ALA A 29 -8.71 7.46 4.57
N SER A 30 -8.83 7.56 5.90
CA SER A 30 -9.13 8.80 6.62
C SER A 30 -8.01 9.84 6.55
N VAL A 31 -6.77 9.45 6.22
CA VAL A 31 -5.62 10.37 6.19
C VAL A 31 -5.32 10.92 4.80
N THR A 32 -6.19 10.69 3.82
CA THR A 32 -5.98 11.09 2.40
C THR A 32 -5.66 12.58 2.23
N GLU A 33 -6.36 13.47 2.93
CA GLU A 33 -6.12 14.92 2.85
C GLU A 33 -4.77 15.32 3.45
N TRP A 34 -4.38 14.65 4.54
CA TRP A 34 -3.07 14.84 5.15
C TRP A 34 -1.96 14.37 4.22
N ILE A 35 -2.09 13.19 3.59
CA ILE A 35 -1.15 12.71 2.57
C ILE A 35 -1.03 13.72 1.42
N ALA A 36 -2.15 14.29 0.95
CA ALA A 36 -2.15 15.31 -0.10
C ALA A 36 -1.42 16.59 0.33
N SER A 37 -1.40 16.94 1.62
CA SER A 37 -0.63 18.07 2.12
C SER A 37 0.89 17.86 2.09
N LEU A 38 1.38 16.62 2.24
CA LEU A 38 2.82 16.30 2.17
C LEU A 38 3.45 16.66 0.83
N TRP A 39 2.67 16.69 -0.25
CA TRP A 39 3.15 17.07 -1.59
C TRP A 39 3.15 18.58 -1.84
N ARG A 40 2.50 19.36 -0.97
CA ARG A 40 2.44 20.82 -1.06
C ARG A 40 3.45 21.52 -0.15
N ASP A 41 3.95 20.80 0.85
CA ASP A 41 4.83 21.34 1.88
C ASP A 41 6.23 20.75 1.75
N ASP A 42 7.13 21.51 1.12
CA ASP A 42 8.54 21.11 0.91
C ASP A 42 9.38 21.18 2.20
N GLU A 43 8.85 21.73 3.30
CA GLU A 43 9.60 21.95 4.55
C GLU A 43 9.75 20.68 5.39
N ALA A 44 8.94 19.64 5.13
CA ALA A 44 8.96 18.38 5.87
C ALA A 44 8.77 17.16 4.93
N PRO A 45 9.72 16.90 4.01
CA PRO A 45 9.59 15.79 3.08
C PRO A 45 9.54 14.44 3.83
N PRO A 46 8.82 13.44 3.31
CA PRO A 46 8.80 12.09 3.88
C PRO A 46 10.22 11.54 4.07
N ARG A 47 10.45 10.89 5.21
CA ARG A 47 11.73 10.27 5.54
C ARG A 47 11.99 9.12 4.57
N GLN A 48 13.14 9.14 3.91
CA GLN A 48 13.52 8.08 2.96
C GLN A 48 14.39 7.02 3.64
N THR A 49 14.16 5.76 3.30
CA THR A 49 14.93 4.61 3.79
C THR A 49 15.04 3.53 2.71
N GLN A 50 15.95 2.57 2.91
CA GLN A 50 16.07 1.38 2.06
C GLN A 50 16.04 0.13 2.93
N VAL A 51 15.10 -0.76 2.65
CA VAL A 51 14.92 -2.03 3.38
C VAL A 51 15.00 -3.17 2.38
N ALA A 52 15.93 -4.09 2.60
CA ALA A 52 16.16 -5.24 1.70
C ALA A 52 16.29 -4.85 0.21
N GLY A 53 16.91 -3.70 -0.09
CA GLY A 53 17.07 -3.19 -1.45
C GLY A 53 15.88 -2.38 -1.99
N VAL A 54 14.73 -2.38 -1.33
CA VAL A 54 13.53 -1.63 -1.72
C VAL A 54 13.61 -0.20 -1.17
N ARG A 55 13.44 0.80 -2.04
CA ARG A 55 13.30 2.21 -1.63
C ARG A 55 11.94 2.42 -0.99
N MET A 56 11.93 3.01 0.20
CA MET A 56 10.74 3.34 0.96
C MET A 56 10.79 4.79 1.44
N SER A 57 9.61 5.36 1.67
CA SER A 57 9.43 6.66 2.31
C SER A 57 8.33 6.55 3.35
N ASP A 58 8.50 7.17 4.51
CA ASP A 58 7.47 7.23 5.56
C ASP A 58 7.29 8.64 6.10
N ALA A 59 6.06 8.94 6.51
CA ALA A 59 5.71 10.16 7.23
C ALA A 59 4.70 9.82 8.33
N GLU A 60 4.76 10.59 9.41
CA GLU A 60 3.84 10.49 10.54
C GLU A 60 3.64 11.87 11.16
N ASP A 61 2.39 12.24 11.40
CA ASP A 61 2.04 13.36 12.27
C ASP A 61 1.77 12.83 13.68
N GLN A 62 2.63 13.21 14.62
CA GLN A 62 2.57 12.73 16.01
C GLN A 62 1.34 13.27 16.77
N GLU A 63 0.73 14.37 16.32
CA GLU A 63 -0.45 14.94 16.98
C GLU A 63 -1.72 14.20 16.59
N SER A 64 -1.97 14.01 15.28
CA SER A 64 -3.15 13.30 14.80
C SER A 64 -2.98 11.77 14.74
N GLY A 65 -1.76 11.28 14.75
CA GLY A 65 -1.43 9.87 14.48
C GLY A 65 -1.55 9.49 13.00
N ALA A 66 -1.75 10.45 12.09
CA ALA A 66 -1.81 10.18 10.66
C ALA A 66 -0.45 9.69 10.16
N ASN A 67 -0.43 8.63 9.35
CA ASN A 67 0.80 8.07 8.82
C ASN A 67 0.65 7.50 7.41
N VAL A 68 1.78 7.37 6.71
CA VAL A 68 1.87 6.71 5.41
C VAL A 68 3.23 6.04 5.28
N ILE A 69 3.22 4.86 4.67
CA ILE A 69 4.44 4.18 4.21
C ILE A 69 4.31 3.97 2.71
N ALA A 70 5.15 4.65 1.93
CA ALA A 70 5.26 4.50 0.49
C ALA A 70 6.50 3.66 0.14
N PHE A 71 6.43 2.89 -0.93
CA PHE A 71 7.52 2.03 -1.38
C PHE A 71 7.49 1.86 -2.89
N SER A 72 8.66 1.63 -3.48
CA SER A 72 8.75 1.36 -4.91
C SER A 72 8.10 0.02 -5.24
N SER A 73 7.27 -0.01 -6.30
CA SER A 73 6.66 -1.25 -6.82
C SER A 73 7.63 -2.09 -7.66
N GLY A 74 8.91 -1.72 -7.74
CA GLY A 74 9.92 -2.43 -8.51
C GLY A 74 9.74 -2.21 -10.01
N TRP A 75 9.24 -3.21 -10.73
CA TRP A 75 9.12 -3.25 -12.20
C TRP A 75 8.13 -2.26 -12.80
N GLY A 76 7.50 -1.41 -11.98
CA GLY A 76 6.76 -0.24 -12.42
C GLY A 76 5.25 -0.43 -12.34
N ASP A 77 4.58 -0.15 -13.45
CA ASP A 77 3.13 -0.05 -13.51
C ASP A 77 2.46 -1.42 -13.60
N GLY A 78 1.25 -1.53 -13.05
CA GLY A 78 0.49 -2.77 -13.13
C GLY A 78 -0.53 -2.96 -12.02
N CYS A 79 -1.09 -4.18 -12.00
CA CYS A 79 -2.08 -4.65 -11.06
C CYS A 79 -1.41 -5.58 -10.05
N TYR A 80 -1.30 -5.12 -8.80
CA TYR A 80 -0.64 -5.84 -7.70
C TYR A 80 -1.68 -6.46 -6.77
N PRO A 81 -1.76 -7.81 -6.71
CA PRO A 81 -2.75 -8.51 -5.90
C PRO A 81 -2.70 -8.14 -4.41
N VAL A 82 -3.87 -8.13 -3.77
CA VAL A 82 -4.00 -7.87 -2.33
C VAL A 82 -4.83 -8.92 -1.61
N TRP A 83 -4.45 -9.19 -0.35
CA TRP A 83 -5.17 -10.12 0.52
C TRP A 83 -5.28 -9.59 1.94
N ILE A 84 -6.39 -9.94 2.58
CA ILE A 84 -6.60 -9.73 4.01
C ILE A 84 -6.47 -11.09 4.69
N GLY A 85 -5.40 -11.29 5.45
CA GLY A 85 -5.27 -12.44 6.33
C GLY A 85 -6.17 -12.27 7.55
N ARG A 86 -6.83 -13.36 7.95
CA ARG A 86 -7.75 -13.38 9.09
C ARG A 86 -7.31 -14.41 10.12
N THR A 87 -7.58 -14.12 11.39
CA THR A 87 -7.42 -15.09 12.48
C THR A 87 -8.49 -16.19 12.36
N ASP A 88 -8.33 -17.26 13.14
CA ASP A 88 -9.34 -18.33 13.28
C ASP A 88 -10.73 -17.78 13.69
N GLY A 89 -10.75 -16.69 14.47
CA GLY A 89 -11.98 -15.99 14.86
C GLY A 89 -12.53 -15.01 13.80
N GLY A 90 -11.92 -14.94 12.61
CA GLY A 90 -12.37 -14.09 11.50
C GLY A 90 -11.96 -12.62 11.55
N SER A 91 -11.29 -12.18 12.63
CA SER A 91 -10.72 -10.83 12.74
C SER A 91 -9.59 -10.61 11.74
N VAL A 92 -9.41 -9.38 11.26
CA VAL A 92 -8.27 -9.03 10.40
C VAL A 92 -6.96 -9.17 11.18
N ALA A 93 -6.01 -9.91 10.62
CA ALA A 93 -4.68 -10.11 11.19
C ALA A 93 -3.59 -9.39 10.39
N CYS A 94 -3.71 -9.36 9.07
CA CYS A 94 -2.76 -8.69 8.19
C CYS A 94 -3.40 -8.24 6.88
N PHE A 95 -2.72 -7.30 6.23
CA PHE A 95 -2.95 -6.92 4.84
C PHE A 95 -1.66 -7.15 4.07
N VAL A 96 -1.77 -7.83 2.93
CA VAL A 96 -0.62 -8.21 2.10
C VAL A 96 -0.85 -7.67 0.70
N ALA A 97 0.16 -6.98 0.16
CA ALA A 97 0.28 -6.66 -1.25
C ALA A 97 1.42 -7.50 -1.84
N ASP A 98 1.14 -8.31 -2.86
CA ASP A 98 2.17 -9.04 -3.60
C ASP A 98 2.67 -8.16 -4.72
N MET A 99 3.91 -7.69 -4.54
CA MET A 99 4.59 -6.80 -5.47
C MET A 99 5.25 -7.55 -6.64
N ARG A 100 5.07 -8.87 -6.75
CA ARG A 100 5.58 -9.73 -7.83
C ARG A 100 7.08 -9.52 -8.11
N LEU A 101 7.86 -9.37 -7.04
CA LEU A 101 9.28 -9.01 -7.12
C LEU A 101 10.21 -10.21 -7.38
N SER A 102 9.69 -11.43 -7.43
CA SER A 102 10.41 -12.66 -7.75
C SER A 102 9.46 -13.69 -8.37
N ASP A 103 9.97 -14.49 -9.31
CA ASP A 103 9.38 -15.78 -9.70
C ASP A 103 9.61 -16.84 -8.59
#